data_AF-A0A7W7W8A9-F1
#
_entry.id   AF-A0A7W7W8A9-F1
#
_cell.length_a   1.000
_cell.length_b   1.000
_cell.length_c   1.000
_cell.angle_alpha   90.00
_cell.angle_beta   90.00
_cell.angle_gamma   90.00
#
_symmetry.space_group_name_H-M   'P 1'
#
loop_
_entity.id
_entity.type
_entity.pdbx_description
1 polymer ?
#
loop_
_entity_poly.entity_id
_entity_poly.type
_entity_poly.pdbx_seq_one_letter_code
_entity_poly.pdbx_strand_id
1 'polypeptide(L)'
;MTVSIGLAGAGRRATEVEVFGPGDSAMVDCVAAVGPDAINRMYREFVAAIQEGTPHELDVRHGLRLQPVIEAAETDLVVGES
;
A
#
# COMPACT_ATOMS: atom_id res chain seq x y z
N MET A 1 -7.84 12.84 7.35
CA MET A 1 -7.83 11.40 7.07
C MET A 1 -6.42 10.93 7.31
N THR A 2 -6.24 10.02 8.26
CA THR A 2 -4.93 9.47 8.62
C THR A 2 -4.98 7.98 8.33
N VAL A 3 -3.93 7.46 7.69
CA VAL A 3 -3.77 6.03 7.41
C VAL A 3 -2.55 5.57 8.17
N SER A 4 -2.73 4.53 8.99
CA SER A 4 -1.65 3.89 9.75
C SER A 4 -1.47 2.47 9.22
N ILE A 5 -0.23 2.11 8.91
CA ILE A 5 0.14 0.77 8.43
C ILE A 5 1.04 0.14 9.48
N GLY A 6 0.63 -0.99 10.03
CA GLY A 6 1.40 -1.75 11.02
C GLY A 6 1.97 -3.02 10.40
N LEU A 7 3.27 -3.27 10.61
CA LEU A 7 3.89 -4.59 10.41
C LEU A 7 4.26 -5.17 11.77
N ALA A 8 3.57 -6.21 12.22
CA ALA A 8 3.93 -6.92 13.44
C ALA A 8 4.98 -7.99 13.16
N GLY A 9 6.22 -7.77 13.59
CA GLY A 9 7.30 -8.75 13.54
C GLY A 9 7.33 -9.66 14.77
N ALA A 10 6.59 -10.78 14.73
CA ALA A 10 6.87 -12.04 15.46
C ALA A 10 5.77 -13.07 15.18
N GLY A 11 6.03 -14.05 14.32
CA GLY A 11 5.25 -15.29 14.23
C GLY A 11 3.95 -15.28 13.43
N ARG A 12 3.36 -14.13 13.11
CA ARG A 12 2.32 -14.00 12.07
C ARG A 12 2.65 -12.83 11.17
N ARG A 13 2.67 -13.06 9.86
CA ARG A 13 2.74 -12.00 8.85
C ARG A 13 1.39 -11.26 8.86
N ALA A 14 1.18 -10.39 9.84
CA ALA A 14 0.02 -9.51 9.87
C ALA A 14 0.40 -8.25 9.08
N THR A 15 -0.24 -8.07 7.93
CA THR A 15 -0.26 -6.79 7.23
C THR A 15 -1.62 -6.20 7.49
N GLU A 16 -1.67 -5.15 8.31
CA GLU A 16 -2.90 -4.51 8.72
C GLU A 16 -2.85 -3.03 8.33
N VAL A 17 -3.98 -2.51 7.86
CA VAL A 17 -4.15 -1.10 7.54
C VAL A 17 -5.34 -0.56 8.30
N GLU A 18 -5.11 0.47 9.10
CA GLU A 18 -6.19 1.21 9.76
C GLU A 18 -6.36 2.59 9.12
N VAL A 19 -7.61 2.93 8.82
CA VAL A 19 -7.99 4.17 8.17
C VAL A 19 -8.91 4.96 9.08
N PHE A 20 -8.53 6.18 9.44
CA PHE A 20 -9.31 7.05 10.32
C PHE A 20 -9.99 8.18 9.55
N GLY A 21 -11.31 8.29 9.70
CA GLY A 21 -12.15 9.35 9.15
C GLY A 21 -12.94 10.11 10.22
N PRO A 22 -13.65 11.19 9.86
CA PRO A 22 -14.41 12.00 10.82
C PRO A 22 -15.56 11.28 11.52
N GLY A 23 -16.02 10.14 10.98
CA GLY A 23 -17.16 9.39 11.50
C GLY A 23 -16.79 8.10 12.24
N ASP A 24 -15.66 7.46 11.88
CA ASP A 24 -15.18 6.21 12.49
C ASP A 24 -13.78 5.84 11.94
N SER A 25 -13.23 4.72 12.40
CA SER A 25 -12.10 4.03 11.76
C SER A 25 -12.52 2.76 11.03
N ALA A 26 -11.68 2.32 10.09
CA ALA A 26 -11.81 1.05 9.39
C ALA A 26 -10.50 0.28 9.48
N MET A 27 -10.57 -0.96 9.96
CA MET A 27 -9.44 -1.89 10.00
C MET A 27 -9.52 -2.87 8.83
N VAL A 28 -8.41 -3.03 8.13
CA VAL A 28 -8.26 -3.96 6.99
C VAL A 28 -7.20 -4.99 7.34
N ASP A 29 -7.63 -6.25 7.45
CA ASP A 29 -6.74 -7.40 7.39
C ASP A 29 -6.33 -7.61 5.93
N CYS A 30 -5.12 -7.20 5.57
CA CYS A 30 -4.66 -7.27 4.19
C CYS A 30 -4.38 -8.70 3.74
N VAL A 31 -4.12 -9.64 4.66
CA VAL A 31 -3.94 -11.05 4.31
C VAL A 31 -5.27 -11.66 3.90
N ALA A 32 -6.34 -11.32 4.61
CA ALA A 32 -7.69 -11.73 4.24
C ALA A 32 -8.22 -10.97 3.01
N ALA A 33 -7.89 -9.68 2.87
CA ALA A 33 -8.38 -8.84 1.78
C ALA A 33 -7.68 -9.12 0.44
N VAL A 34 -6.39 -9.44 0.47
CA VAL A 34 -5.59 -9.74 -0.73
C VAL A 34 -5.54 -11.25 -0.94
N GLY A 35 -6.58 -11.77 -1.57
CA GLY A 35 -6.67 -13.17 -1.96
C GLY A 35 -5.65 -13.56 -3.06
N PRO A 36 -5.51 -14.87 -3.35
CA PRO A 36 -4.57 -15.38 -4.37
C PRO A 36 -4.81 -14.81 -5.77
N ASP A 37 -6.03 -14.36 -6.06
CA ASP A 37 -6.40 -13.77 -7.36
C ASP A 37 -6.07 -12.28 -7.50
N ALA A 38 -5.63 -11.61 -6.43
CA ALA A 38 -5.34 -10.18 -6.46
C ALA A 38 -4.28 -9.84 -7.52
N ILE A 39 -3.25 -10.68 -7.66
CA ILE A 39 -2.20 -10.48 -8.67
C ILE A 39 -2.74 -10.66 -10.09
N ASN A 40 -3.63 -11.63 -10.31
CA ASN A 40 -4.26 -11.87 -11.61
C ASN A 40 -5.19 -10.73 -11.99
N ARG A 41 -5.89 -10.16 -11.02
CA ARG A 41 -6.72 -8.97 -11.20
C ARG A 41 -5.86 -7.77 -11.58
N MET A 42 -4.81 -7.49 -10.81
CA MET A 42 -3.88 -6.39 -11.06
C MET A 42 -3.26 -6.47 -12.46
N TYR A 43 -2.81 -7.66 -12.88
CA TYR A 43 -2.25 -7.84 -14.22
C TYR A 43 -3.28 -7.58 -15.32
N ARG A 44 -4.53 -8.02 -15.14
CA ARG A 44 -5.61 -7.78 -16.11
C ARG A 44 -5.93 -6.30 -16.24
N GLU A 45 -6.01 -5.58 -15.12
CA GLU A 45 -6.25 -4.14 -15.09
C GLU A 45 -5.11 -3.38 -15.79
N PHE A 46 -3.86 -3.82 -15.59
CA PHE A 46 -2.70 -3.28 -16.30
C PHE A 46 -2.78 -3.51 -17.82
N VAL A 47 -3.09 -4.73 -18.27
CA VAL A 47 -3.24 -5.03 -19.70
C VAL A 47 -4.36 -4.21 -20.33
N ALA A 48 -5.49 -4.07 -19.64
CA ALA A 48 -6.61 -3.24 -20.10
C ALA A 48 -6.19 -1.76 -20.25
N ALA A 49 -5.50 -1.20 -19.25
CA ALA A 49 -5.01 0.18 -19.32
C ALA A 49 -4.07 0.41 -20.51
N ILE A 50 -3.20 -0.55 -20.83
CA ILE A 50 -2.33 -0.48 -22.02
C ILE A 50 -3.16 -0.52 -23.31
N GLN A 51 -4.09 -1.45 -23.41
CA GLN A 51 -4.90 -1.65 -24.63
C GLN A 51 -5.80 -0.45 -24.92
N GLU A 52 -6.37 0.13 -23.88
CA GLU A 52 -7.29 1.27 -23.98
C GLU A 52 -6.55 2.61 -24.10
N GLY A 53 -5.26 2.65 -23.77
CA GLY A 53 -4.46 3.87 -23.74
C GLY A 53 -4.92 4.86 -22.65
N THR A 54 -5.65 4.38 -21.66
CA THR A 54 -6.25 5.20 -20.60
C THR A 54 -5.23 5.43 -19.47
N PRO A 55 -5.07 6.67 -18.99
CA PRO A 55 -4.29 6.94 -17.78
C PRO A 55 -4.88 6.17 -16.58
N HIS A 56 -4.04 5.43 -15.86
CA HIS A 56 -4.41 4.72 -14.65
C HIS A 56 -3.93 5.48 -13.41
N GLU A 57 -4.65 5.43 -12.30
CA GLU A 57 -4.27 6.13 -11.06
C GLU A 57 -2.96 5.60 -10.46
N LEU A 58 -2.72 4.29 -10.64
CA LEU A 58 -1.46 3.61 -10.31
C LEU A 58 -0.53 3.57 -11.54
N ASP A 59 0.02 4.71 -11.92
CA ASP A 59 0.99 4.84 -13.01
C ASP A 59 2.44 4.96 -12.52
N VAL A 60 3.38 5.10 -13.45
CA VAL A 60 4.80 5.26 -13.15
C VAL A 60 5.09 6.50 -12.30
N ARG A 61 4.33 7.59 -12.48
CA ARG A 61 4.52 8.82 -11.71
C ARG A 61 4.09 8.62 -10.27
N HIS A 62 3.01 7.86 -10.06
CA HIS A 62 2.60 7.44 -8.73
C HIS A 62 3.68 6.59 -8.07
N GLY A 63 4.23 5.60 -8.78
CA GLY A 63 5.33 4.77 -8.27
C GLY A 63 6.58 5.57 -7.89
N LEU A 64 7.00 6.50 -8.74
CA LEU A 64 8.16 7.36 -8.45
C LEU A 64 7.91 8.29 -7.26
N ARG A 65 6.67 8.75 -7.04
CA ARG A 65 6.32 9.58 -5.88
C ARG A 65 6.45 8.82 -4.55
N LEU A 66 6.27 7.50 -4.56
CA LEU A 66 6.43 6.67 -3.36
C LEU A 66 7.89 6.52 -2.95
N GLN A 67 8.85 6.60 -3.88
CA GLN A 67 10.27 6.40 -3.57
C GLN A 67 10.81 7.38 -2.51
N PRO A 68 10.59 8.71 -2.64
CA PRO A 68 11.01 9.65 -1.58
C PRO A 68 10.33 9.41 -0.23
N VAL A 69 9.09 8.90 -0.23
CA VAL A 69 8.35 8.62 1.01
C VAL A 69 8.99 7.44 1.75
N ILE A 70 9.38 6.39 1.02
CA ILE A 70 10.08 5.24 1.56
C ILE A 70 11.47 5.66 2.07
N GLU A 71 12.22 6.42 1.28
CA GLU A 71 13.56 6.89 1.65
C GLU A 71 13.54 7.75 2.92
N ALA A 72 12.54 8.64 3.06
CA ALA A 72 12.36 9.43 4.26
C ALA A 72 12.06 8.56 5.49
N ALA A 73 11.16 7.57 5.34
CA ALA A 73 10.84 6.64 6.42
C ALA A 73 12.05 5.78 6.83
N GLU A 74 12.85 5.32 5.87
CA GLU A 74 14.09 4.59 6.14
C GLU A 74 15.12 5.45 6.88
N THR A 75 15.24 6.72 6.49
CA THR A 75 16.13 7.67 7.17
C THR A 75 15.70 7.91 8.62
N ASP A 76 14.41 8.13 8.86
CA ASP A 76 13.87 8.32 10.21
C ASP A 76 14.10 7.09 11.12
N LEU A 77 14.01 5.88 10.56
CA LEU A 77 14.30 4.65 11.30
C LEU A 77 15.77 4.58 11.74
N VAL A 78 16.71 4.95 10.86
CA VAL A 78 18.14 4.93 11.18
C VAL A 78 18.52 6.02 12.19
N VAL A 79 17.88 7.19 12.12
CA VAL A 79 18.18 8.33 13.02
C VAL A 79 17.49 8.18 14.38
N GLY A 80 16.30 7.59 14.44
CA GLY A 80 15.52 7.38 15.66
C GLY A 80 16.03 6.28 16.60
N GLU A 81 17.00 5.48 16.17
CA GLU A 81 17.68 4.45 16.98
C GLU A 81 18.95 4.96 17.70
N SER A 82 19.31 6.25 17.57
CA SER A 82 20.46 6.89 18.25
C SER A 82 20.06 7.71 19.48
#